data_AF-A0A2N5DB87-F1
#
_entry.id   AF-A0A2N5DB87-F1
#
_cell.length_a   1.000
_cell.length_b   1.000
_cell.length_c   1.000
_cell.angle_alpha   90.00
_cell.angle_beta   90.00
_cell.angle_gamma   90.00
#
_symmetry.space_group_name_H-M   'P 1'
#
loop_
_entity.id
_entity.type
_entity.pdbx_description
1 polymer ?
#
loop_
_entity_poly.entity_id
_entity_poly.type
_entity_poly.pdbx_seq_one_letter_code
_entity_poly.pdbx_strand_id
1 'polypeptide(L)'
;MSANPVFDFDDTVLPALLTSFYAAVRQDPQLGPVFADAVEDWDEHLDRLADFWSSVMRASARYKGNPLAAHMKHVERIEPEMFDRWLALWREATNTFVPPRHAAELQEKAQRMARNLNSALESRRPAPDAPYRSTPVFDETTLPEGLLRDHSTRAGVWGVIRLIEGRLVLHYDDADIPSVELSPGVSGLVRPQQIHRVEPLGPIRMQVDFYDRDPALAA
;
A
#
# COMPACT_ATOMS: atom_id res chain seq x y z
N MET A 1 38.08 -39.98 6.44
CA MET A 1 36.79 -39.25 6.52
C MET A 1 37.13 -37.77 6.36
N SER A 2 37.12 -37.26 5.13
CA SER A 2 37.42 -35.85 4.89
C SER A 2 36.24 -35.01 5.37
N ALA A 3 36.50 -34.13 6.34
CA ALA A 3 35.54 -33.13 6.77
C ALA A 3 35.20 -32.25 5.56
N ASN A 4 33.91 -32.17 5.22
CA ASN A 4 33.41 -31.17 4.30
C ASN A 4 33.79 -29.79 4.88
N PRO A 5 34.47 -28.90 4.14
CA PRO A 5 34.68 -27.55 4.63
C PRO A 5 33.31 -26.91 4.87
N VAL A 6 33.05 -26.54 6.12
CA VAL A 6 31.88 -25.75 6.50
C VAL A 6 32.08 -24.39 5.84
N PHE A 7 31.22 -24.04 4.89
CA PHE A 7 31.21 -22.71 4.31
C PHE A 7 30.90 -21.71 5.42
N ASP A 8 31.89 -20.89 5.78
CA ASP A 8 31.68 -19.83 6.76
C ASP A 8 31.04 -18.65 6.04
N PHE A 9 29.75 -18.45 6.28
CA PHE A 9 28.99 -17.29 5.82
C PHE A 9 29.43 -16.04 6.60
N ASP A 10 30.71 -15.69 6.50
CA ASP A 10 31.42 -14.79 7.39
C ASP A 10 31.33 -13.31 6.94
N ASP A 11 32.08 -12.46 7.64
CA ASP A 11 32.14 -11.02 7.40
C ASP A 11 32.85 -10.66 6.08
N THR A 12 33.30 -11.63 5.25
CA THR A 12 33.91 -11.36 3.92
C THR A 12 32.97 -11.68 2.76
N VAL A 13 32.22 -12.77 2.85
CA VAL A 13 31.28 -13.18 1.80
C VAL A 13 30.12 -12.20 1.69
N LEU A 14 29.55 -11.81 2.83
CA LEU A 14 28.33 -11.02 2.86
C LEU A 14 28.52 -9.59 2.33
N PRO A 15 29.59 -8.85 2.68
CA PRO A 15 29.85 -7.54 2.08
C PRO A 15 30.07 -7.61 0.57
N ALA A 16 30.80 -8.61 0.06
CA ALA A 16 31.03 -8.76 -1.37
C ALA A 16 29.73 -9.05 -2.14
N LEU A 17 28.92 -9.97 -1.61
CA LEU A 17 27.60 -10.29 -2.15
C LEU A 17 26.70 -9.05 -2.18
N LEU A 18 26.58 -8.34 -1.05
CA LEU A 18 25.71 -7.16 -0.95
C LEU A 18 26.18 -6.02 -1.86
N THR A 19 27.50 -5.78 -1.93
CA THR A 19 28.07 -4.77 -2.82
C THR A 19 27.72 -5.08 -4.28
N SER A 20 27.93 -6.32 -4.73
CA SER A 20 27.59 -6.71 -6.10
C SER A 20 26.09 -6.64 -6.37
N PHE A 21 25.28 -7.10 -5.41
CA PHE A 21 23.83 -7.10 -5.54
C PHE A 21 23.27 -5.67 -5.66
N TYR A 22 23.67 -4.76 -4.77
CA TYR A 22 23.17 -3.39 -4.79
C TYR A 22 23.77 -2.56 -5.93
N ALA A 23 24.95 -2.90 -6.44
CA ALA A 23 25.45 -2.32 -7.68
C ALA A 23 24.51 -2.62 -8.87
N ALA A 24 23.92 -3.83 -8.92
CA ALA A 24 22.93 -4.18 -9.93
C ALA A 24 21.57 -3.51 -9.67
N VAL A 25 21.09 -3.50 -8.41
CA VAL A 25 19.83 -2.81 -8.02
C VAL A 25 19.86 -1.32 -8.40
N ARG A 26 20.99 -0.64 -8.18
CA ARG A 26 21.16 0.79 -8.52
C ARG A 26 21.10 1.07 -10.03
N GLN A 27 21.40 0.07 -10.86
CA GLN A 27 21.35 0.18 -12.32
C GLN A 27 20.00 -0.26 -12.90
N ASP A 28 19.17 -0.95 -12.10
CA ASP A 28 17.85 -1.39 -12.55
C ASP A 28 16.91 -0.18 -12.75
N PRO A 29 16.25 -0.04 -13.91
CA PRO A 29 15.40 1.12 -14.20
C PRO A 29 14.19 1.30 -13.28
N GLN A 30 13.69 0.22 -12.67
CA GLN A 30 12.54 0.27 -11.76
C GLN A 30 12.96 0.40 -10.30
N LEU A 31 14.05 -0.27 -9.89
CA LEU A 31 14.51 -0.24 -8.50
C LEU A 31 15.40 0.95 -8.20
N GLY A 32 16.33 1.28 -9.10
CA GLY A 32 17.35 2.30 -8.92
C GLY A 32 16.81 3.65 -8.44
N PRO A 33 15.74 4.21 -9.06
CA PRO A 33 15.15 5.47 -8.61
C PRO A 33 14.62 5.45 -7.18
N VAL A 34 14.06 4.33 -6.71
CA VAL A 34 13.54 4.21 -5.34
C VAL A 34 14.68 4.25 -4.33
N PHE A 35 15.77 3.53 -4.60
CA PHE A 35 16.94 3.51 -3.71
C PHE A 35 17.74 4.81 -3.77
N ALA A 36 17.83 5.47 -4.93
CA ALA A 36 18.52 6.75 -5.07
C ALA A 36 17.89 7.87 -4.24
N ASP A 37 16.57 7.81 -4.03
CA ASP A 37 15.83 8.74 -3.17
C ASP A 37 15.91 8.36 -1.68
N ALA A 38 15.95 7.06 -1.38
CA ALA A 38 15.86 6.55 -0.01
C ALA A 38 17.22 6.38 0.70
N VAL A 39 18.33 6.26 -0.04
CA VAL A 39 19.66 5.92 0.49
C VAL A 39 20.66 7.01 0.13
N GLU A 40 21.08 7.77 1.14
CA GLU A 40 22.10 8.81 1.02
C GLU A 40 23.51 8.24 1.20
N ASP A 41 23.74 7.49 2.28
CA ASP A 41 25.01 6.82 2.59
C ASP A 41 24.93 5.33 2.25
N TRP A 42 25.62 4.93 1.18
CA TRP A 42 25.64 3.54 0.73
C TRP A 42 26.50 2.63 1.60
N ASP A 43 27.57 3.15 2.21
CA ASP A 43 28.46 2.32 3.04
C ASP A 43 27.72 1.96 4.34
N GLU A 44 27.09 2.94 4.99
CA GLU A 44 26.24 2.70 6.18
C GLU A 44 25.07 1.76 5.85
N HIS A 45 24.44 1.94 4.68
CA HIS A 45 23.33 1.10 4.27
C HIS A 45 23.75 -0.37 4.07
N LEU A 46 24.89 -0.60 3.43
CA LEU A 46 25.42 -1.95 3.19
C LEU A 46 25.85 -2.61 4.51
N ASP A 47 26.46 -1.89 5.44
CA ASP A 47 26.80 -2.40 6.78
C ASP A 47 25.55 -2.84 7.55
N ARG A 48 24.51 -2.01 7.55
CA ARG A 48 23.22 -2.36 8.18
C ARG A 48 22.58 -3.59 7.56
N LEU A 49 22.71 -3.76 6.25
CA LEU A 49 22.19 -4.92 5.53
C LEU A 49 23.02 -6.19 5.79
N ALA A 50 24.33 -6.04 6.00
CA ALA A 50 25.19 -7.15 6.43
C ALA A 50 24.74 -7.65 7.82
N ASP A 51 24.49 -6.74 8.76
CA ASP A 51 23.94 -7.09 10.06
C ASP A 51 22.57 -7.76 9.97
N PHE A 52 21.71 -7.28 9.06
CA PHE A 52 20.39 -7.86 8.81
C PHE A 52 20.50 -9.30 8.31
N TRP A 53 21.26 -9.55 7.25
CA TRP A 53 21.41 -10.88 6.68
C TRP A 53 22.16 -11.84 7.60
N SER A 54 23.14 -11.34 8.36
CA SER A 54 23.78 -12.13 9.44
C SER A 54 22.74 -12.56 10.49
N SER A 55 21.89 -11.64 10.97
CA SER A 55 20.81 -11.98 11.91
C SER A 55 19.84 -13.01 11.33
N VAL A 56 19.46 -12.87 10.05
CA VAL A 56 18.52 -13.76 9.36
C VAL A 56 19.08 -15.19 9.17
N MET A 57 20.38 -15.31 8.94
CA MET A 57 21.03 -16.60 8.69
C MET A 57 21.55 -17.27 9.97
N ARG A 58 22.11 -16.50 10.90
CA ARG A 58 22.82 -17.00 12.08
C ARG A 58 22.10 -16.77 13.40
N ALA A 59 20.95 -16.09 13.39
CA ALA A 59 20.28 -15.61 14.61
C ALA A 59 21.23 -14.77 15.51
N SER A 60 22.16 -14.02 14.89
CA SER A 60 23.23 -13.30 15.59
C SER A 60 22.78 -12.06 16.38
N ALA A 61 21.50 -11.68 16.27
CA ALA A 61 20.91 -10.50 16.92
C ALA A 61 21.64 -9.17 16.68
N ARG A 62 22.42 -9.05 15.58
CA ARG A 62 23.16 -7.84 15.21
C ARG A 62 22.20 -6.75 14.73
N TYR A 63 21.26 -7.10 13.85
CA TYR A 63 20.21 -6.19 13.40
C TYR A 63 19.07 -5.99 14.42
N LYS A 64 18.76 -4.73 14.71
CA LYS A 64 17.70 -4.31 15.66
C LYS A 64 16.59 -3.45 15.02
N GLY A 65 16.59 -3.32 13.70
CA GLY A 65 15.63 -2.49 12.98
C GLY A 65 14.28 -3.18 12.73
N ASN A 66 13.33 -2.41 12.18
CA ASN A 66 12.04 -2.92 11.70
C ASN A 66 11.98 -2.76 10.17
N PRO A 67 12.21 -3.85 9.39
CA PRO A 67 12.20 -3.78 7.92
C PRO A 67 10.86 -3.27 7.39
N LEU A 68 9.73 -3.77 7.92
CA LEU A 68 8.41 -3.35 7.46
C LEU A 68 8.20 -1.84 7.60
N ALA A 69 8.53 -1.28 8.76
CA ALA A 69 8.41 0.16 8.99
C ALA A 69 9.31 1.00 8.05
N ALA A 70 10.48 0.48 7.66
CA ALA A 70 11.35 1.15 6.69
C ALA A 70 10.72 1.18 5.29
N HIS A 71 10.16 0.05 4.82
CA HIS A 71 9.53 -0.02 3.50
C HIS A 71 8.23 0.80 3.44
N MET A 72 7.46 0.86 4.54
CA MET A 72 6.23 1.65 4.65
C MET A 72 6.44 3.14 4.36
N LYS A 73 7.61 3.71 4.66
CA LYS A 73 7.94 5.10 4.34
C LYS A 73 7.94 5.41 2.85
N HIS A 74 8.07 4.37 2.02
CA HIS A 74 8.16 4.47 0.56
C HIS A 74 7.02 3.71 -0.13
N VAL A 75 5.91 3.43 0.58
CA VAL A 75 4.78 2.61 0.07
C VAL A 75 4.19 3.15 -1.24
N GLU A 76 4.20 4.47 -1.44
CA GLU A 76 3.71 5.14 -2.65
C GLU A 76 4.60 4.91 -3.89
N ARG A 77 5.87 4.50 -3.68
CA ARG A 77 6.86 4.29 -4.76
C ARG A 77 7.23 2.83 -4.97
N ILE A 78 6.88 1.94 -4.03
CA ILE A 78 7.18 0.51 -4.10
C ILE A 78 5.98 -0.21 -4.73
N GLU A 79 6.14 -0.66 -5.97
CA GLU A 79 5.15 -1.49 -6.67
C GLU A 79 5.40 -3.00 -6.46
N PRO A 80 4.37 -3.86 -6.53
CA PRO A 80 4.52 -5.31 -6.35
C PRO A 80 5.57 -5.95 -7.25
N GLU A 81 5.65 -5.54 -8.52
CA GLU A 81 6.59 -6.07 -9.52
C GLU A 81 8.06 -5.79 -9.15
N MET A 82 8.31 -4.77 -8.33
CA MET A 82 9.66 -4.45 -7.86
C MET A 82 10.21 -5.55 -6.94
N PHE A 83 9.36 -6.24 -6.17
CA PHE A 83 9.81 -7.36 -5.35
C PHE A 83 10.31 -8.51 -6.22
N ASP A 84 9.63 -8.81 -7.32
CA ASP A 84 10.06 -9.87 -8.24
C ASP A 84 11.40 -9.53 -8.91
N ARG A 85 11.60 -8.27 -9.32
CA ARG A 85 12.89 -7.80 -9.86
C ARG A 85 14.00 -7.87 -8.84
N TRP A 86 13.74 -7.41 -7.61
CA TRP A 86 14.71 -7.47 -6.51
C TRP A 86 15.10 -8.93 -6.21
N LEU A 87 14.14 -9.85 -6.19
CA LEU A 87 14.36 -11.28 -5.96
C LEU A 87 15.13 -11.95 -7.11
N ALA A 88 14.93 -11.52 -8.36
CA ALA A 88 15.68 -12.00 -9.51
C ALA A 88 17.17 -11.62 -9.40
N LEU A 89 17.46 -10.34 -9.14
CA LEU A 89 18.82 -9.85 -8.93
C LEU A 89 19.47 -10.53 -7.70
N TRP A 90 18.69 -10.78 -6.64
CA TRP A 90 19.19 -11.45 -5.44
C TRP A 90 19.58 -12.90 -5.72
N ARG A 91 18.80 -13.60 -6.55
CA ARG A 91 19.11 -14.96 -7.00
C ARG A 91 20.41 -15.00 -7.80
N GLU A 92 20.62 -14.06 -8.72
CA GLU A 92 21.86 -13.96 -9.50
C GLU A 92 23.08 -13.74 -8.60
N ALA A 93 22.99 -12.77 -7.68
CA ALA A 93 24.07 -12.48 -6.73
C ALA A 93 24.35 -13.70 -5.83
N THR A 94 23.34 -14.27 -5.19
CA THR A 94 23.54 -15.43 -4.30
C THR A 94 24.10 -16.65 -5.02
N ASN A 95 23.66 -16.95 -6.25
CA ASN A 95 24.23 -18.04 -7.05
C ASN A 95 25.70 -17.82 -7.44
N THR A 96 26.14 -16.56 -7.51
CA THR A 96 27.51 -16.19 -7.85
C THR A 96 28.44 -16.28 -6.64
N PHE A 97 27.98 -15.80 -5.48
CA PHE A 97 28.85 -15.57 -4.32
C PHE A 97 28.85 -16.69 -3.29
N VAL A 98 27.84 -17.58 -3.26
CA VAL A 98 27.76 -18.64 -2.26
C VAL A 98 27.43 -20.01 -2.85
N PRO A 99 27.80 -21.13 -2.19
CA PRO A 99 27.47 -22.47 -2.66
C PRO A 99 25.95 -22.69 -2.81
N PRO A 100 25.50 -23.55 -3.75
CA PRO A 100 24.09 -23.70 -4.09
C PRO A 100 23.13 -23.93 -2.92
N ARG A 101 23.57 -24.68 -1.90
CA ARG A 101 22.80 -24.88 -0.67
C ARG A 101 22.52 -23.57 0.07
N HIS A 102 23.56 -22.77 0.31
CA HIS A 102 23.43 -21.50 1.03
C HIS A 102 22.67 -20.46 0.19
N ALA A 103 22.87 -20.49 -1.13
CA ALA A 103 22.10 -19.65 -2.06
C ALA A 103 20.60 -19.96 -1.94
N ALA A 104 20.22 -21.25 -1.95
CA ALA A 104 18.83 -21.66 -1.80
C ALA A 104 18.24 -21.22 -0.45
N GLU A 105 18.98 -21.34 0.66
CA GLU A 105 18.53 -20.90 1.99
C GLU A 105 18.30 -19.37 2.05
N LEU A 106 19.21 -18.57 1.49
CA LEU A 106 19.06 -17.11 1.38
C LEU A 106 17.88 -16.71 0.52
N GLN A 107 17.73 -17.34 -0.65
CA GLN A 107 16.65 -17.06 -1.60
C GLN A 107 15.29 -17.41 -1.00
N GLU A 108 15.16 -18.53 -0.31
CA GLU A 108 13.89 -18.94 0.32
C GLU A 108 13.48 -17.98 1.46
N LYS A 109 14.45 -17.54 2.27
CA LYS A 109 14.21 -16.51 3.30
C LYS A 109 13.83 -15.16 2.68
N ALA A 110 14.54 -14.72 1.64
CA ALA A 110 14.23 -13.50 0.90
C ALA A 110 12.80 -13.54 0.35
N GLN A 111 12.41 -14.63 -0.31
CA GLN A 111 11.07 -14.80 -0.87
C GLN A 111 9.97 -14.74 0.19
N ARG A 112 10.16 -15.39 1.35
CA ARG A 112 9.21 -15.30 2.47
C ARG A 112 9.05 -13.86 2.96
N MET A 113 10.16 -13.15 3.15
CA MET A 113 10.12 -11.76 3.61
C MET A 113 9.48 -10.83 2.58
N ALA A 114 9.83 -10.99 1.30
CA ALA A 114 9.23 -10.23 0.20
C ALA A 114 7.71 -10.42 0.14
N ARG A 115 7.21 -11.67 0.24
CA ARG A 115 5.75 -11.92 0.27
C ARG A 115 5.06 -11.23 1.44
N ASN A 116 5.66 -11.30 2.64
CA ASN A 116 5.09 -10.68 3.83
C ASN A 116 5.10 -9.14 3.73
N LEU A 117 6.20 -8.56 3.23
CA LEU A 117 6.32 -7.13 3.00
C LEU A 117 5.31 -6.65 1.94
N ASN A 118 5.24 -7.34 0.80
CA ASN A 118 4.32 -6.98 -0.29
C ASN A 118 2.87 -6.99 0.19
N SER A 119 2.44 -8.08 0.83
CA SER A 119 1.07 -8.18 1.38
C SER A 119 0.78 -7.10 2.42
N ALA A 120 1.74 -6.77 3.28
CA ALA A 120 1.56 -5.70 4.25
C ALA A 120 1.49 -4.31 3.59
N LEU A 121 2.32 -4.02 2.60
CA LEU A 121 2.30 -2.76 1.85
C LEU A 121 1.01 -2.61 1.05
N GLU A 122 0.56 -3.66 0.37
CA GLU A 122 -0.73 -3.70 -0.35
C GLU A 122 -1.90 -3.41 0.59
N SER A 123 -1.91 -3.98 1.80
CA SER A 123 -2.96 -3.70 2.78
C SER A 123 -3.00 -2.24 3.27
N ARG A 124 -1.91 -1.49 3.09
CA ARG A 124 -1.76 -0.10 3.50
C ARG A 124 -1.91 0.88 2.34
N ARG A 125 -1.76 0.42 1.11
CA ARG A 125 -2.09 1.24 -0.06
C ARG A 125 -3.59 1.55 0.03
N PRO A 126 -3.98 2.85 0.02
CA PRO A 126 -5.40 3.15 -0.16
C PRO A 126 -5.85 2.44 -1.43
N ALA A 127 -7.02 1.81 -1.40
CA ALA A 127 -7.60 1.31 -2.63
C ALA A 127 -7.53 2.45 -3.66
N PRO A 128 -7.20 2.18 -4.93
CA PRO A 128 -7.12 3.22 -5.96
C PRO A 128 -8.35 4.13 -5.93
N ASP A 129 -9.48 3.59 -5.45
CA ASP A 129 -10.79 4.21 -5.36
C ASP A 129 -11.31 4.32 -3.92
N ALA A 130 -10.41 4.47 -2.94
CA ALA A 130 -10.81 4.81 -1.59
C ALA A 130 -11.13 6.31 -1.50
N PRO A 131 -12.15 6.71 -0.72
CA PRO A 131 -12.41 8.11 -0.48
C PRO A 131 -11.29 8.75 0.33
N TYR A 132 -10.93 10.00 0.01
CA TYR A 132 -9.94 10.74 0.79
C TYR A 132 -10.49 11.17 2.16
N ARG A 133 -11.82 11.21 2.31
CA ARG A 133 -12.52 11.53 3.56
C ARG A 133 -13.90 10.85 3.57
N SER A 134 -14.28 10.32 4.72
CA SER A 134 -15.66 9.91 5.01
C SER A 134 -16.19 10.66 6.24
N THR A 135 -17.50 10.89 6.30
CA THR A 135 -18.16 11.38 7.53
C THR A 135 -18.24 10.28 8.58
N PRO A 136 -18.54 10.60 9.85
CA PRO A 136 -19.15 9.63 10.76
C PRO A 136 -20.44 9.06 10.16
N VAL A 137 -20.91 7.94 10.72
CA VAL A 137 -22.25 7.43 10.41
C VAL A 137 -23.27 8.34 11.08
N PHE A 138 -24.19 8.88 10.30
CA PHE A 138 -25.35 9.65 10.77
C PHE A 138 -26.56 8.73 10.90
N ASP A 139 -27.39 9.01 11.89
CA ASP A 139 -28.74 8.48 12.05
C ASP A 139 -29.78 9.61 11.93
N GLU A 140 -31.06 9.31 12.13
CA GLU A 140 -32.14 10.30 12.02
C GLU A 140 -32.03 11.47 13.02
N THR A 141 -31.23 11.33 14.08
CA THR A 141 -31.04 12.35 15.11
C THR A 141 -29.75 13.14 14.96
N THR A 142 -28.75 12.57 14.30
CA THR A 142 -27.41 13.14 14.13
C THR A 142 -27.13 13.64 12.72
N LEU A 143 -28.07 13.41 11.78
CA LEU A 143 -27.97 13.93 10.41
C LEU A 143 -27.96 15.47 10.40
N PRO A 144 -26.91 16.11 9.85
CA PRO A 144 -26.86 17.57 9.80
C PRO A 144 -27.99 18.16 8.96
N GLU A 145 -28.71 19.17 9.48
CA GLU A 145 -29.82 19.83 8.77
C GLU A 145 -29.42 20.37 7.40
N GLY A 146 -28.14 20.74 7.20
CA GLY A 146 -27.64 21.21 5.92
C GLY A 146 -27.80 20.18 4.80
N LEU A 147 -27.77 18.88 5.10
CA LEU A 147 -27.95 17.82 4.11
C LEU A 147 -29.41 17.64 3.68
N LEU A 148 -30.36 18.11 4.49
CA LEU A 148 -31.81 18.07 4.21
C LEU A 148 -32.26 19.22 3.30
N ARG A 149 -31.39 20.21 3.06
CA ARG A 149 -31.64 21.38 2.21
C ARG A 149 -30.73 21.33 0.99
N ASP A 150 -31.06 22.11 -0.02
CA ASP A 150 -30.26 22.19 -1.23
C ASP A 150 -28.84 22.67 -0.91
N HIS A 151 -27.87 21.87 -1.32
CA HIS A 151 -26.45 22.14 -1.14
C HIS A 151 -25.64 21.45 -2.23
N SER A 152 -24.35 21.72 -2.27
CA SER A 152 -23.43 21.11 -3.22
C SER A 152 -22.04 20.92 -2.61
N THR A 153 -21.28 20.00 -3.20
CA THR A 153 -19.85 19.91 -2.96
C THR A 153 -19.13 20.99 -3.77
N ARG A 154 -17.92 21.37 -3.34
CA ARG A 154 -17.07 22.29 -4.11
C ARG A 154 -16.62 21.67 -5.43
N ALA A 155 -16.11 22.50 -6.34
CA ALA A 155 -15.48 22.04 -7.58
C ALA A 155 -14.39 20.97 -7.32
N GLY A 156 -14.37 19.95 -8.17
CA GLY A 156 -13.46 18.80 -8.08
C GLY A 156 -13.73 17.83 -6.92
N VAL A 157 -14.89 17.90 -6.27
CA VAL A 157 -15.24 16.96 -5.18
C VAL A 157 -16.52 16.21 -5.53
N TRP A 158 -16.43 14.89 -5.59
CA TRP A 158 -17.59 14.00 -5.70
C TRP A 158 -18.02 13.56 -4.31
N GLY A 159 -19.33 13.38 -4.13
CA GLY A 159 -19.92 12.80 -2.93
C GLY A 159 -20.58 11.46 -3.25
N VAL A 160 -20.30 10.43 -2.45
CA VAL A 160 -21.05 9.16 -2.52
C VAL A 160 -21.83 8.99 -1.22
N ILE A 161 -23.14 8.91 -1.33
CA ILE A 161 -24.06 8.73 -0.21
C ILE A 161 -24.39 7.24 -0.09
N ARG A 162 -24.01 6.63 1.04
CA ARG A 162 -24.20 5.20 1.32
C ARG A 162 -25.14 4.99 2.50
N LEU A 163 -26.06 4.05 2.33
CA LEU A 163 -26.98 3.61 3.39
C LEU A 163 -26.46 2.29 3.97
N ILE A 164 -26.30 2.27 5.28
CA ILE A 164 -26.03 1.07 6.07
C ILE A 164 -27.36 0.41 6.45
N GLU A 165 -28.35 1.24 6.84
CA GLU A 165 -29.70 0.82 7.22
C GLU A 165 -30.73 1.88 6.79
N GLY A 166 -31.98 1.45 6.57
CA GLY A 166 -33.09 2.35 6.23
C GLY A 166 -33.16 2.71 4.74
N ARG A 167 -33.94 3.74 4.42
CA ARG A 167 -34.11 4.27 3.05
C ARG A 167 -34.22 5.79 3.06
N LEU A 168 -33.71 6.42 2.01
CA LEU A 168 -33.86 7.87 1.79
C LEU A 168 -34.01 8.15 0.30
N VAL A 169 -34.58 9.30 -0.05
CA VAL A 169 -34.61 9.79 -1.42
C VAL A 169 -33.54 10.86 -1.58
N LEU A 170 -32.69 10.72 -2.61
CA LEU A 170 -31.76 11.73 -3.05
C LEU A 170 -32.43 12.54 -4.16
N HIS A 171 -32.66 13.82 -3.91
CA HIS A 171 -33.21 14.77 -4.88
C HIS A 171 -32.08 15.58 -5.51
N TYR A 172 -32.22 15.89 -6.79
CA TYR A 172 -31.34 16.81 -7.51
C TYR A 172 -32.13 18.06 -7.90
N ASP A 173 -31.49 19.22 -7.89
CA ASP A 173 -32.08 20.47 -8.39
C ASP A 173 -31.90 20.58 -9.92
N ASP A 174 -32.32 19.52 -10.62
CA ASP A 174 -32.32 19.43 -12.07
C ASP A 174 -33.53 18.58 -12.47
N ALA A 175 -34.47 19.19 -13.20
CA ALA A 175 -35.73 18.55 -13.58
C ALA A 175 -35.52 17.37 -14.55
N ASP A 176 -34.39 17.33 -15.25
CA ASP A 176 -34.05 16.25 -16.18
C ASP A 176 -33.41 15.04 -15.46
N ILE A 177 -33.07 15.18 -14.18
CA ILE A 177 -32.47 14.11 -13.36
C ILE A 177 -33.51 13.63 -12.33
N PRO A 178 -34.02 12.38 -12.45
CA PRO A 178 -34.97 11.87 -11.49
C PRO A 178 -34.34 11.68 -10.12
N SER A 179 -35.11 11.93 -9.07
CA SER A 179 -34.72 11.55 -7.71
C SER A 179 -34.52 10.04 -7.60
N VAL A 180 -33.56 9.63 -6.77
CA VAL A 180 -33.17 8.23 -6.61
C VAL A 180 -33.45 7.78 -5.18
N GLU A 181 -34.14 6.66 -5.01
CA GLU A 181 -34.28 6.01 -3.71
C GLU A 181 -33.02 5.21 -3.38
N LEU A 182 -32.39 5.53 -2.26
CA LEU A 182 -31.20 4.87 -1.74
C LEU A 182 -31.58 3.89 -0.63
N SER A 183 -30.85 2.77 -0.58
CA SER A 183 -31.01 1.69 0.39
C SER A 183 -29.68 0.93 0.53
N PRO A 184 -29.52 0.01 1.50
CA PRO A 184 -28.28 -0.76 1.61
C PRO A 184 -27.92 -1.48 0.30
N GLY A 185 -26.74 -1.16 -0.24
CA GLY A 185 -26.26 -1.64 -1.54
C GLY A 185 -26.58 -0.74 -2.74
N VAL A 186 -27.45 0.26 -2.58
CA VAL A 186 -27.77 1.28 -3.61
C VAL A 186 -27.25 2.63 -3.12
N SER A 187 -26.18 3.12 -3.76
CA SER A 187 -25.52 4.36 -3.38
C SER A 187 -25.90 5.52 -4.31
N GLY A 188 -25.97 6.73 -3.76
CA GLY A 188 -26.21 7.95 -4.52
C GLY A 188 -24.89 8.62 -4.89
N LEU A 189 -24.72 9.02 -6.16
CA LEU A 189 -23.57 9.77 -6.63
C LEU A 189 -23.93 11.24 -6.82
N VAL A 190 -23.14 12.12 -6.22
CA VAL A 190 -23.22 13.56 -6.38
C VAL A 190 -21.96 14.04 -7.09
N ARG A 191 -22.14 14.70 -8.23
CA ARG A 191 -21.05 15.28 -9.02
C ARG A 191 -20.59 16.62 -8.42
N PRO A 192 -19.37 17.10 -8.74
CA PRO A 192 -18.90 18.39 -8.27
C PRO A 192 -19.87 19.52 -8.61
N GLN A 193 -20.21 20.34 -7.60
CA GLN A 193 -21.15 21.46 -7.72
C GLN A 193 -22.60 21.07 -8.08
N GLN A 194 -22.93 19.78 -8.12
CA GLN A 194 -24.30 19.33 -8.34
C GLN A 194 -25.13 19.62 -7.09
N ILE A 195 -26.19 20.41 -7.27
CA ILE A 195 -27.11 20.75 -6.20
C ILE A 195 -28.01 19.54 -5.92
N HIS A 196 -28.07 19.16 -4.65
CA HIS A 196 -28.83 18.00 -4.20
C HIS A 196 -29.27 18.17 -2.73
N ARG A 197 -30.17 17.30 -2.29
CA ARG A 197 -30.58 17.15 -0.89
C ARG A 197 -31.09 15.74 -0.62
N VAL A 198 -31.04 15.30 0.64
CA VAL A 198 -31.58 13.99 1.06
C VAL A 198 -32.88 14.13 1.84
N GLU A 199 -33.78 13.17 1.65
CA GLU A 199 -35.04 13.05 2.37
C GLU A 199 -35.17 11.63 2.97
N PRO A 200 -34.88 11.46 4.27
CA PRO A 200 -35.06 10.18 4.95
C PRO A 200 -36.54 9.72 4.92
N LEU A 201 -36.78 8.44 4.61
CA LEU A 201 -38.12 7.84 4.58
C LEU A 201 -38.48 7.11 5.90
N GLY A 202 -37.71 7.37 6.96
CA GLY A 202 -37.80 6.72 8.27
C GLY A 202 -36.45 6.76 8.99
N PRO A 203 -36.26 5.90 10.02
CA PRO A 203 -34.95 5.70 10.64
C PRO A 203 -33.92 5.24 9.60
N ILE A 204 -32.71 5.79 9.69
CA ILE A 204 -31.63 5.50 8.75
C ILE A 204 -30.30 5.37 9.48
N ARG A 205 -29.33 4.72 8.83
CA ARG A 205 -27.91 4.90 9.11
C ARG A 205 -27.20 5.16 7.81
N MET A 206 -26.59 6.34 7.66
CA MET A 206 -25.93 6.74 6.42
C MET A 206 -24.53 7.28 6.65
N GLN A 207 -23.69 7.20 5.62
CA GLN A 207 -22.37 7.78 5.58
C GLN A 207 -22.18 8.48 4.23
N VAL A 208 -21.41 9.57 4.22
CA VAL A 208 -21.02 10.25 2.98
C VAL A 208 -19.52 10.14 2.82
N ASP A 209 -19.07 9.73 1.64
CA ASP A 209 -17.66 9.81 1.29
C ASP A 209 -17.37 10.83 0.22
N PHE A 210 -16.16 11.36 0.28
CA PHE A 210 -15.66 12.38 -0.62
C PHE A 210 -14.47 11.85 -1.41
N TYR A 211 -14.53 12.09 -2.72
CA TYR A 211 -13.50 11.74 -3.69
C TYR A 211 -13.02 12.98 -4.41
N ASP A 212 -11.74 13.00 -4.77
CA ASP A 212 -11.09 14.04 -5.58
C ASP A 212 -11.06 13.70 -7.08
N ARG A 213 -11.71 12.59 -7.45
CA ARG A 213 -11.89 12.05 -8.79
C ARG A 213 -13.23 11.32 -8.88
N ASP A 214 -13.68 11.00 -10.09
CA ASP A 214 -14.96 10.31 -10.30
C ASP A 214 -14.92 8.85 -9.79
N PRO A 215 -15.71 8.48 -8.76
CA PRO A 215 -15.75 7.13 -8.22
C PRO A 215 -16.52 6.13 -9.12
N ALA A 216 -17.21 6.58 -10.17
CA ALA A 216 -17.90 5.70 -11.12
C ALA A 216 -16.97 5.15 -12.22
N LEU A 217 -15.78 5.73 -12.42
CA LEU A 217 -14.73 5.18 -13.28
C LEU A 217 -13.87 4.10 -12.59
N ALA A 218 -14.27 3.75 -11.37
CA ALA A 218 -13.46 3.17 -10.32
C ALA A 218 -14.11 1.91 -9.71
N ALA A 219 -15.30 1.53 -10.21
CA ALA A 219 -16.08 0.37 -9.78
C ALA A 219 -16.31 -0.62 -10.93
#